data_AF-A0A1F3E9G3-F1
#
_entry.id   AF-A0A1F3E9G3-F1
#
_cell.length_a   1.000
_cell.length_b   1.000
_cell.length_c   1.000
_cell.angle_alpha   90.00
_cell.angle_beta   90.00
_cell.angle_gamma   90.00
#
_symmetry.space_group_name_H-M   'P 1'
#
loop_
_entity.id
_entity.type
_entity.pdbx_description
1 polymer ?
#
loop_
_entity_poly.entity_id
_entity_poly.type
_entity_poly.pdbx_seq_one_letter_code
_entity_poly.pdbx_strand_id
1 'polypeptide(L)'
;MTFIFIFYKFNSQKFSKLNINHVVMQTELCPKVAKCPLFNGTLLKRAGSEESYKNLYCKSGTKKWLECKRLQTAEKTGKCPDWVLPNSSLSIDEIVKKMKEKGELA
;
A
#
# COMPACT_ATOMS: atom_id res chain seq x y z
N MET A 1 52.36 -29.20 -14.97
CA MET A 1 51.81 -28.67 -13.71
C MET A 1 50.56 -27.87 -14.06
N THR A 2 49.43 -28.37 -13.61
CA THR A 2 48.11 -28.22 -14.23
C THR A 2 47.41 -26.94 -13.79
N PHE A 3 47.01 -26.12 -14.76
CA PHE A 3 46.16 -24.95 -14.58
C PHE A 3 44.75 -25.38 -14.15
N ILE A 4 44.34 -25.00 -12.94
CA ILE A 4 42.99 -25.21 -12.44
C ILE A 4 42.21 -23.90 -12.61
N PHE A 5 41.59 -23.74 -13.78
CA PHE A 5 40.58 -22.72 -14.05
C PHE A 5 39.24 -23.19 -13.44
N ILE A 6 38.91 -22.72 -12.24
CA ILE A 6 37.57 -22.93 -11.68
C ILE A 6 36.64 -21.83 -12.21
N PHE A 7 35.99 -22.13 -13.33
CA PHE A 7 34.79 -21.42 -13.79
C PHE A 7 33.61 -21.80 -12.89
N TYR A 8 33.30 -20.98 -11.88
CA TYR A 8 32.01 -21.08 -11.19
C TYR A 8 30.92 -20.46 -12.08
N LYS A 9 30.24 -21.37 -12.78
CA LYS A 9 29.04 -21.20 -13.58
C LYS A 9 27.90 -20.64 -12.69
N PHE A 10 27.70 -19.33 -12.71
CA PHE A 10 26.58 -18.68 -12.04
C PHE A 10 25.28 -19.05 -12.76
N ASN A 11 24.48 -19.90 -12.13
CA ASN A 11 23.32 -20.55 -12.72
C ASN A 11 22.09 -19.63 -12.56
N SER A 12 21.63 -19.11 -13.70
CA SER A 12 20.42 -18.32 -13.86
C SER A 12 19.20 -19.25 -13.82
N GLN A 13 18.38 -19.18 -12.75
CA GLN A 13 17.11 -19.89 -12.68
C GLN A 13 15.91 -18.95 -12.70
N LYS A 14 15.29 -18.93 -13.89
CA LYS A 14 13.85 -19.03 -14.15
C LYS A 14 12.93 -18.07 -13.38
N PHE A 15 12.65 -16.94 -14.01
CA PHE A 15 11.47 -16.14 -13.74
C PHE A 15 10.29 -16.70 -14.55
N SER A 16 9.39 -17.39 -13.85
CA SER A 16 8.15 -17.94 -14.38
C SER A 16 7.23 -16.81 -14.85
N LYS A 17 6.67 -16.99 -16.05
CA LYS A 17 5.60 -16.18 -16.64
C LYS A 17 4.44 -15.95 -15.67
N LEU A 18 4.14 -14.69 -15.36
CA LEU A 18 2.81 -14.25 -14.95
C LEU A 18 2.40 -13.07 -15.83
N ASN A 19 1.42 -13.35 -16.68
CA ASN A 19 0.59 -12.36 -17.34
C ASN A 19 -0.42 -11.85 -16.29
N ILE A 20 -0.24 -10.63 -15.79
CA ILE A 20 -1.27 -9.79 -15.17
C ILE A 20 -0.84 -8.33 -15.36
N ASN A 21 -1.74 -7.53 -15.94
CA ASN A 21 -1.69 -6.08 -15.93
C ASN A 21 -1.78 -5.53 -14.50
N HIS A 22 -0.69 -5.55 -13.72
CA HIS A 22 -0.62 -4.80 -12.48
C HIS A 22 0.83 -4.40 -12.16
N VAL A 23 1.17 -3.19 -12.55
CA VAL A 23 2.44 -2.52 -12.23
C VAL A 23 2.62 -2.48 -10.72
N VAL A 24 3.57 -3.26 -10.20
CA VAL A 24 4.20 -2.94 -8.92
C VAL A 24 5.70 -3.14 -9.08
N MET A 25 6.32 -2.18 -9.77
CA MET A 25 7.76 -1.99 -9.66
C MET A 25 8.05 -1.66 -8.19
N GLN A 26 8.97 -2.40 -7.60
CA GLN A 26 9.39 -2.30 -6.21
C GLN A 26 9.90 -0.87 -5.93
N THR A 27 9.01 -0.04 -5.41
CA THR A 27 9.40 1.16 -4.67
C THR A 27 8.85 0.97 -3.29
N GLU A 28 9.65 1.21 -2.26
CA GLU A 28 9.29 1.12 -0.84
C GLU A 28 8.17 2.08 -0.40
N LEU A 29 7.48 2.67 -1.38
CA LEU A 29 6.49 3.70 -1.30
C LEU A 29 5.10 3.16 -1.65
N CYS A 30 4.10 3.63 -0.92
CA CYS A 30 2.71 3.25 -1.15
C CYS A 30 2.25 3.64 -2.58
N PRO A 31 1.71 2.70 -3.39
CA PRO A 31 1.30 2.97 -4.77
C PRO A 31 0.14 3.96 -4.87
N LYS A 32 -0.69 4.07 -3.82
CA LYS A 32 -1.81 5.01 -3.76
C LYS A 32 -1.44 6.37 -3.17
N VAL A 33 -0.17 6.65 -2.82
CA VAL A 33 0.23 7.92 -2.16
C VAL A 33 -0.18 9.15 -2.99
N ALA A 34 0.02 9.12 -4.31
CA ALA A 34 -0.24 10.26 -5.19
C ALA A 34 -1.73 10.61 -5.33
N LYS A 35 -2.62 9.63 -5.16
CA LYS A 35 -4.08 9.79 -5.28
C LYS A 35 -4.80 9.56 -3.94
N CYS A 36 -4.08 9.57 -2.82
CA CYS A 36 -4.68 9.27 -1.53
C CYS A 36 -5.58 10.44 -1.09
N PRO A 37 -6.87 10.20 -0.77
CA PRO A 37 -7.74 11.26 -0.30
C PRO A 37 -7.25 11.90 1.01
N LEU A 38 -6.41 11.19 1.77
CA LEU A 38 -5.79 11.68 3.00
C LEU A 38 -4.88 12.90 2.79
N PHE A 39 -4.24 13.01 1.61
CA PHE A 39 -3.25 14.05 1.31
C PHE A 39 -3.72 15.03 0.22
N ASN A 40 -4.68 14.61 -0.60
CA ASN A 40 -5.26 15.46 -1.65
C ASN A 40 -6.55 16.15 -1.19
N GLY A 41 -6.94 15.98 0.07
CA GLY A 41 -8.15 16.57 0.65
C GLY A 41 -7.89 17.20 2.00
N THR A 42 -8.81 18.04 2.45
CA THR A 42 -8.81 18.70 3.78
C THR A 42 -9.28 17.77 4.91
N LEU A 43 -8.91 16.49 4.83
CA LEU A 43 -9.27 15.49 5.84
C LEU A 43 -8.62 15.76 7.18
N LEU A 44 -7.34 16.15 7.14
CA LEU A 44 -6.58 16.47 8.33
C LEU A 44 -6.69 17.98 8.57
N LYS A 45 -7.48 18.35 9.58
CA LYS A 45 -7.63 19.76 10.01
C LYS A 45 -6.33 20.36 10.57
N ARG A 46 -5.38 19.51 10.99
CA ARG A 46 -4.12 19.93 11.61
C ARG A 46 -3.00 19.92 10.57
N ALA A 47 -2.45 21.10 10.32
CA ALA A 47 -1.24 21.28 9.52
C ALA A 47 -0.11 20.36 10.04
N GLY A 48 0.59 19.68 9.12
CA GLY A 48 1.72 18.79 9.44
C GLY A 48 1.35 17.34 9.74
N SER A 49 0.08 17.02 10.06
CA SER A 49 -0.34 15.63 10.30
C SER A 49 -0.24 14.78 9.03
N GLU A 50 -0.42 15.38 7.86
CA GLU A 50 -0.27 14.73 6.56
C GLU A 50 1.14 14.18 6.36
N GLU A 51 2.16 14.98 6.69
CA GLU A 51 3.55 14.56 6.57
C GLU A 51 3.88 13.43 7.55
N SER A 52 3.37 13.51 8.79
CA SER A 52 3.51 12.42 9.76
C SER A 52 2.94 11.11 9.23
N TYR A 53 1.72 11.12 8.66
CA TYR A 53 1.12 9.92 8.07
C TYR A 53 1.87 9.43 6.82
N LYS A 54 2.36 10.35 5.96
CA LYS A 54 3.22 9.98 4.82
C LYS A 54 4.48 9.26 5.31
N ASN A 55 5.14 9.78 6.33
CA ASN A 55 6.37 9.20 6.85
C ASN A 55 6.10 7.84 7.53
N LEU A 56 5.05 7.74 8.35
CA LEU A 56 4.71 6.53 9.11
C LEU A 56 4.22 5.37 8.25
N TYR A 57 3.41 5.64 7.23
CA TYR A 57 2.77 4.59 6.43
C TYR A 57 3.34 4.50 5.02
N CYS A 58 3.52 5.63 4.35
CA CYS A 58 3.92 5.63 2.94
C CYS A 58 5.43 5.52 2.73
N LYS A 59 6.28 6.05 3.62
CA LYS A 59 7.75 6.00 3.49
C LYS A 59 8.43 4.91 4.32
N SER A 60 7.72 4.30 5.26
CA SER A 60 8.26 3.30 6.19
C SER A 60 8.31 1.87 5.63
N GLY A 61 8.32 1.71 4.31
CA GLY A 61 8.42 0.42 3.63
C GLY A 61 7.09 -0.34 3.49
N THR A 62 7.17 -1.53 2.88
CA THR A 62 6.01 -2.31 2.41
C THR A 62 5.06 -2.77 3.49
N LYS A 63 5.59 -3.16 4.66
CA LYS A 63 4.79 -3.65 5.78
C LYS A 63 3.79 -2.61 6.28
N LYS A 64 4.24 -1.36 6.42
CA LYS A 64 3.42 -0.29 7.02
C LYS A 64 2.27 0.13 6.13
N TRP A 65 2.48 0.30 4.83
CA TRP A 65 1.36 0.63 3.95
C TRP A 65 0.42 -0.56 3.71
N LEU A 66 0.89 -1.79 3.80
CA LEU A 66 0.02 -2.97 3.84
C LEU A 66 -0.87 -2.99 5.09
N GLU A 67 -0.38 -2.51 6.24
CA GLU A 67 -1.18 -2.35 7.47
C GLU A 67 -2.14 -1.13 7.43
N CYS A 68 -2.01 -0.25 6.43
CA CYS A 68 -2.86 0.94 6.32
C CYS A 68 -4.32 0.55 6.07
N LYS A 69 -5.18 0.82 7.04
CA LYS A 69 -6.62 0.52 6.94
C LYS A 69 -7.28 1.19 5.75
N ARG A 70 -6.88 2.42 5.42
CA ARG A 70 -7.39 3.14 4.24
C ARG A 70 -7.10 2.42 2.93
N LEU A 71 -5.90 1.85 2.79
CA LEU A 71 -5.54 1.12 1.59
C LEU A 71 -6.32 -0.18 1.49
N GLN A 72 -6.34 -0.98 2.56
CA GLN A 72 -7.08 -2.23 2.63
C GLN A 72 -8.57 -2.02 2.34
N THR A 73 -9.19 -0.99 2.92
CA THR A 73 -10.57 -0.63 2.61
C THR A 73 -10.71 -0.28 1.12
N ALA A 74 -9.85 0.60 0.57
CA ALA A 74 -9.93 0.98 -0.84
C ALA A 74 -9.68 -0.18 -1.81
N GLU A 75 -8.95 -1.22 -1.42
CA GLU A 75 -8.80 -2.45 -2.22
C GLU A 75 -10.07 -3.31 -2.18
N LYS A 76 -10.77 -3.35 -1.04
CA LYS A 76 -12.00 -4.13 -0.87
C LYS A 76 -13.23 -3.47 -1.49
N THR A 77 -13.37 -2.16 -1.35
CA THR A 77 -14.57 -1.40 -1.74
C THR A 77 -14.35 -0.51 -2.97
N GLY A 78 -13.11 -0.40 -3.45
CA GLY A 78 -12.73 0.56 -4.50
C GLY A 78 -12.64 2.02 -4.03
N LYS A 79 -13.26 2.37 -2.90
CA LYS A 79 -13.32 3.73 -2.33
C LYS A 79 -13.04 3.72 -0.83
N CYS A 80 -12.21 4.64 -0.35
CA CYS A 80 -11.99 4.82 1.08
C CYS A 80 -12.80 6.03 1.56
N PRO A 81 -13.55 5.90 2.67
CA PRO A 81 -14.30 7.02 3.21
C PRO A 81 -13.36 8.00 3.92
N ASP A 82 -13.84 9.23 4.01
CA ASP A 82 -13.08 10.37 4.48
C ASP A 82 -12.73 10.28 5.98
N TRP A 83 -13.60 9.68 6.77
CA TRP A 83 -13.48 9.57 8.24
C TRP A 83 -12.53 8.46 8.74
N VAL A 84 -12.05 7.56 7.88
CA VAL A 84 -11.18 6.45 8.28
C VAL A 84 -9.71 6.86 8.21
N LEU A 85 -8.98 6.80 9.32
CA LEU A 85 -7.54 7.07 9.32
C LEU A 85 -6.72 5.78 9.12
N PRO A 86 -5.45 5.88 8.65
CA PRO A 86 -4.56 4.72 8.49
C PRO A 86 -4.38 3.89 9.76
N ASN A 87 -4.44 4.54 10.92
CA ASN A 87 -4.29 3.98 12.26
C ASN A 87 -5.63 3.69 12.95
N SER A 88 -6.74 3.59 12.21
CA SER A 88 -8.05 3.29 12.79
C SER A 88 -8.03 1.94 13.53
N SER A 89 -8.61 1.91 14.73
CA SER A 89 -8.79 0.66 15.50
C SER A 89 -9.85 -0.27 14.91
N LEU A 90 -10.65 0.21 13.96
CA LEU A 90 -11.73 -0.56 13.35
C LEU A 90 -11.18 -1.61 12.37
N SER A 91 -11.85 -2.75 12.34
CA SER A 91 -11.60 -3.80 11.36
C SER A 91 -12.08 -3.37 9.97
N ILE A 92 -11.53 -3.99 8.92
CA ILE A 92 -11.94 -3.64 7.54
C ILE A 92 -13.43 -3.92 7.32
N ASP A 93 -13.93 -5.06 7.78
CA ASP A 93 -15.36 -5.40 7.72
C ASP A 93 -16.25 -4.41 8.48
N GLU A 94 -15.82 -3.94 9.65
CA GLU A 94 -16.57 -2.93 10.40
C GLU A 94 -16.62 -1.58 9.66
N ILE A 95 -15.52 -1.20 9.03
CA ILE A 95 -15.45 -0.01 8.18
C ILE A 95 -16.42 -0.16 7.02
N VAL A 96 -16.39 -1.29 6.32
CA VAL A 96 -17.31 -1.56 5.19
C VAL A 96 -18.77 -1.56 5.64
N LYS A 97 -19.07 -2.17 6.79
CA LYS A 97 -20.42 -2.15 7.37
C LYS A 97 -20.88 -0.73 7.64
N LYS A 98 -20.05 0.09 8.31
CA LYS A 98 -20.36 1.50 8.57
C LYS A 98 -20.51 2.33 7.29
N MET A 99 -19.73 2.03 6.25
CA MET A 99 -19.89 2.68 4.95
C MET A 99 -21.24 2.35 4.31
N LYS A 100 -21.69 1.09 4.38
CA LYS A 100 -23.02 0.69 3.90
C LYS A 100 -24.14 1.37 4.71
N GLU A 101 -24.01 1.40 6.03
CA GLU A 101 -24.98 2.07 6.91
C GLU A 101 -25.08 3.58 6.64
N LYS A 102 -23.97 4.20 6.20
CA LYS A 102 -23.91 5.62 5.82
C LYS A 102 -24.34 5.89 4.36
N GLY A 103 -24.61 4.85 3.56
CA GLY A 103 -24.93 4.99 2.14
C GLY A 103 -23.73 5.41 1.26
N GLU A 104 -22.50 5.24 1.75
CA GLU A 104 -21.27 5.55 0.98
C GLU A 104 -20.89 4.44 -0.01
N LEU A 105 -21.50 3.26 0.14
CA LEU A 105 -21.35 2.10 -0.71
C LEU A 105 -22.75 1.59 -1.06
N ALA A 106 -23.08 1.57 -2.35
CA ALA A 106 -24.34 1.04 -2.89
C ALA A 106 -24.30 -0.48 -3.00
#